data_AF-A0A7K8LF53-F1
#
_entry.id   AF-A0A7K8LF53-F1
#
_cell.length_a   1.000
_cell.length_b   1.000
_cell.length_c   1.000
_cell.angle_alpha   90.00
_cell.angle_beta   90.00
_cell.angle_gamma   90.00
#
_symmetry.space_group_name_H-M   'P 1'
#
loop_
_entity.id
_entity.type
_entity.pdbx_description
1 polymer ?
#
loop_
_entity_poly.entity_id
_entity_poly.type
_entity_poly.pdbx_seq_one_letter_code
_entity_poly.pdbx_strand_id
1 'polypeptide(L)'
;QLTEKLQDAENDSMAKIAELEKQLSQARQELEALREQLSPPRPPSPPAPQPQECYRLALERRLAELEEKGLVQILRGPDGDVAIEIVPVVIETPAAPVVTGEATTATTTATTTATATSTGTAAAGGGGSPSCPPPWG
;
A
#
# COMPACT_ATOMS: atom_id res chain seq x y z
N GLN A 1 -10.54 -63.12 34.31
CA GLN A 1 -9.09 -62.91 34.46
C GLN A 1 -8.47 -62.19 33.27
N LEU A 2 -8.60 -62.64 32.01
CA LEU A 2 -7.98 -61.91 30.87
C LEU A 2 -8.59 -60.53 30.63
N THR A 3 -9.92 -60.42 30.66
CA THR A 3 -10.63 -59.13 30.48
C THR A 3 -10.33 -58.13 31.59
N GLU A 4 -10.16 -58.62 32.82
CA GLU A 4 -9.82 -57.81 34.00
C GLU A 4 -8.40 -57.23 33.87
N LYS A 5 -7.41 -58.06 33.52
CA LYS A 5 -6.04 -57.61 33.24
C LYS A 5 -5.94 -56.61 32.08
N LEU A 6 -6.80 -56.77 31.07
CA LEU A 6 -6.88 -55.83 29.96
C LEU A 6 -7.42 -54.47 30.42
N GLN A 7 -8.48 -54.49 31.23
CA GLN A 7 -9.07 -53.27 31.77
C GLN A 7 -8.14 -52.54 32.75
N ASP A 8 -7.38 -53.27 33.56
CA ASP A 8 -6.34 -52.70 34.42
C ASP A 8 -5.27 -51.98 33.58
N ALA A 9 -4.79 -52.63 32.51
CA ALA A 9 -3.81 -52.04 31.61
C ALA A 9 -4.34 -50.80 30.84
N GLU A 10 -5.61 -50.81 30.44
CA GLU A 10 -6.28 -49.66 29.83
C GLU A 10 -6.40 -48.48 30.81
N ASN A 11 -6.75 -48.77 32.06
CA ASN A 11 -6.86 -47.77 33.11
C ASN A 11 -5.48 -47.16 33.44
N ASP A 12 -4.44 -47.99 33.54
CA ASP A 12 -3.05 -47.53 33.73
C ASP A 12 -2.59 -46.62 32.57
N SER A 13 -2.92 -47.00 31.34
CA SER A 13 -2.65 -46.19 30.15
C SER A 13 -3.34 -44.83 30.22
N MET A 14 -4.63 -44.82 30.57
CA MET A 14 -5.41 -43.59 30.70
C MET A 14 -4.91 -42.69 31.84
N ALA A 15 -4.55 -43.26 32.99
CA ALA A 15 -3.94 -42.53 34.10
C ALA A 15 -2.60 -41.92 33.68
N LYS A 16 -1.80 -42.65 32.88
CA LYS A 16 -0.53 -42.16 32.36
C LYS A 16 -0.72 -41.02 31.35
N ILE A 17 -1.73 -41.12 30.48
CA ILE A 17 -2.09 -40.04 29.53
C ILE A 17 -2.47 -38.78 30.30
N ALA A 18 -3.35 -38.88 31.29
CA ALA A 18 -3.78 -37.72 32.08
C ALA A 18 -2.62 -37.04 32.82
N GLU A 19 -1.70 -37.82 33.39
CA GLU A 19 -0.50 -37.27 34.05
C GLU A 19 0.42 -36.57 33.04
N LEU A 20 0.63 -37.14 31.84
CA LEU A 20 1.42 -36.50 30.79
C LEU A 20 0.78 -35.21 30.27
N GLU A 21 -0.54 -35.18 30.10
CA GLU A 21 -1.29 -33.98 29.70
C GLU A 21 -1.16 -32.87 30.75
N LYS A 22 -1.22 -33.24 32.03
CA LYS A 22 -0.98 -32.31 33.15
C LYS A 22 0.43 -31.76 33.11
N GLN A 23 1.43 -32.62 32.93
CA GLN A 23 2.84 -32.20 32.82
C GLN A 23 3.07 -31.25 31.63
N LEU A 24 2.48 -31.53 30.46
CA LEU A 24 2.59 -30.65 29.30
C LEU A 24 1.89 -29.30 29.53
N SER A 25 0.72 -29.31 30.15
CA SER A 25 -0.01 -28.09 30.47
C SER A 25 0.76 -27.24 31.48
N GLN A 26 1.32 -27.87 32.50
CA GLN A 26 2.16 -27.21 33.50
C GLN A 26 3.44 -26.64 32.86
N ALA A 27 4.17 -27.41 32.05
CA ALA A 27 5.38 -26.94 31.37
C ALA A 27 5.10 -25.76 30.44
N ARG A 28 3.96 -25.76 29.74
CA ARG A 28 3.52 -24.62 28.92
C ARG A 28 3.28 -23.37 29.75
N GLN A 29 2.59 -23.52 30.88
CA GLN A 29 2.30 -22.41 31.78
C GLN A 29 3.58 -21.83 32.41
N GLU A 30 4.52 -22.68 32.80
CA GLU A 30 5.83 -22.25 33.31
C GLU A 30 6.64 -21.51 32.24
N LEU A 31 6.63 -22.00 30.99
CA LEU A 31 7.27 -21.30 29.86
C LEU A 31 6.62 -19.94 29.57
N GLU A 32 5.29 -19.84 29.64
CA GLU A 32 4.58 -18.58 29.47
C GLU A 32 4.91 -17.59 30.58
N ALA A 33 4.92 -18.04 31.84
CA ALA A 33 5.31 -17.22 32.99
C ALA A 33 6.75 -16.70 32.87
N LEU A 34 7.70 -17.54 32.44
CA LEU A 34 9.08 -17.12 32.19
C LEU A 34 9.17 -16.13 31.02
N ARG A 35 8.40 -16.35 29.95
CA ARG A 35 8.32 -15.42 28.82
C ARG A 35 7.77 -14.07 29.23
N GLU A 36 6.75 -14.01 30.08
CA GLU A 36 6.22 -12.74 30.60
C GLU A 36 7.24 -12.03 31.49
N GLN A 37 7.93 -12.76 32.37
CA GLN A 37 8.97 -12.18 33.23
C GLN A 37 10.17 -11.64 32.43
N LEU A 38 10.53 -12.31 31.33
CA LEU A 38 11.64 -11.88 30.46
C LEU A 38 11.18 -10.94 29.35
N SER A 39 9.88 -10.83 29.09
CA SER A 39 9.38 -9.95 28.04
C SER A 39 9.62 -8.50 28.47
N PRO A 40 10.40 -7.72 27.71
CA PRO A 40 10.39 -6.28 27.90
C PRO A 40 8.96 -5.76 27.63
N PRO A 41 8.60 -4.59 28.19
CA PRO A 41 7.33 -3.95 27.88
C PRO A 41 7.19 -3.87 26.37
N ARG A 42 6.11 -4.46 25.83
CA ARG A 42 5.80 -4.39 24.39
C ARG A 42 5.72 -2.90 24.05
N PRO A 43 6.58 -2.37 23.16
CA PRO A 43 6.48 -0.99 22.75
C PRO A 43 5.06 -0.76 22.19
N PRO A 44 4.46 0.41 22.42
CA PRO A 44 3.18 0.72 21.80
C PRO A 44 3.29 0.46 20.30
N SER A 45 2.26 -0.15 19.71
CA SER A 45 2.18 -0.33 18.26
C SER A 45 2.54 1.01 17.60
N PRO A 46 3.42 1.03 16.59
CA PRO A 46 3.79 2.27 15.94
C PRO A 46 2.51 2.99 15.51
N PRO A 47 2.45 4.33 15.67
CA PRO A 47 1.29 5.09 15.23
C PRO A 47 1.02 4.77 13.76
N ALA A 48 -0.25 4.65 13.39
CA ALA A 48 -0.61 4.54 11.98
C ALA A 48 0.08 5.69 11.22
N PRO A 49 0.68 5.41 10.04
CA PRO A 49 1.41 6.43 9.30
C PRO A 49 0.50 7.63 9.08
N GLN A 50 1.04 8.83 9.31
CA GLN A 50 0.23 10.03 9.18
C GLN A 50 -0.28 10.16 7.74
N PRO A 51 -1.46 10.76 7.49
CA PRO A 51 -1.97 10.94 6.13
C PRO A 51 -0.94 11.59 5.17
N GLN A 52 -0.07 12.45 5.69
CA GLN A 52 1.03 13.07 4.94
C GLN A 52 2.12 12.08 4.54
N GLU A 53 2.46 11.11 5.39
CA GLU A 53 3.43 10.05 5.09
C GLU A 53 2.88 9.10 4.04
N CYS A 54 1.60 8.74 4.15
CA CYS A 54 0.89 7.95 3.13
C CYS A 54 0.92 8.66 1.76
N TYR A 55 0.68 9.97 1.73
CA TYR A 55 0.75 10.76 0.50
C TYR A 55 2.18 10.81 -0.07
N ARG A 56 3.20 11.00 0.77
CA ARG A 56 4.62 10.96 0.34
C ARG A 56 5.00 9.62 -0.28
N LEU A 57 4.67 8.50 0.37
CA LEU A 57 4.95 7.16 -0.15
C LEU A 57 4.24 6.89 -1.48
N ALA A 58 2.99 7.36 -1.62
CA ALA A 58 2.25 7.25 -2.87
C ALA A 58 2.93 8.03 -4.01
N LEU A 59 3.44 9.24 -3.74
CA LEU A 59 4.21 10.03 -4.71
C LEU A 59 5.53 9.35 -5.08
N GLU A 60 6.28 8.84 -4.10
CA GLU A 60 7.54 8.11 -4.34
C GLU A 60 7.32 6.92 -5.26
N ARG A 61 6.25 6.16 -5.03
CA ARG A 61 5.86 5.06 -5.92
C ARG A 61 5.54 5.55 -7.33
N ARG A 62 4.74 6.62 -7.47
CA ARG A 62 4.38 7.17 -8.80
C ARG A 62 5.60 7.67 -9.56
N LEU A 63 6.55 8.30 -8.88
CA LEU A 63 7.79 8.76 -9.48
C LEU A 63 8.64 7.58 -9.99
N ALA A 64 8.78 6.53 -9.20
CA ALA A 64 9.46 5.30 -9.63
C ALA A 64 8.78 4.65 -10.84
N GLU A 65 7.45 4.58 -10.85
CA GLU A 65 6.68 4.06 -12.00
C GLU A 65 6.89 4.89 -13.28
N LEU A 66 7.08 6.22 -13.18
CA LEU A 66 7.34 7.07 -14.34
C LEU A 66 8.80 6.96 -14.82
N GLU A 67 9.74 6.78 -13.89
CA GLU A 67 11.16 6.57 -14.18
C GLU A 67 11.39 5.22 -14.88
N GLU A 68 10.75 4.15 -14.41
CA GLU A 68 10.81 2.82 -15.03
C GLU A 68 10.28 2.84 -16.47
N LYS A 69 9.24 3.65 -16.73
CA LYS A 69 8.69 3.86 -18.08
C LYS A 69 9.57 4.73 -18.97
N GLY A 70 10.65 5.30 -18.42
CA GLY A 70 11.52 6.25 -19.13
C GLY A 70 10.81 7.54 -19.51
N LEU A 71 9.74 7.93 -18.79
CA LEU A 71 9.00 9.17 -19.01
C LEU A 71 9.62 10.36 -18.28
N VAL A 72 10.30 10.06 -17.17
CA VAL A 72 11.04 11.04 -16.38
C VAL A 72 12.37 10.46 -15.95
N GLN A 73 13.34 11.33 -15.68
CA GLN A 73 14.59 10.97 -15.02
C GLN A 73 14.70 11.75 -13.72
N ILE A 74 14.98 11.05 -12.61
CA ILE A 74 15.04 11.64 -11.28
C ILE A 74 16.50 11.86 -10.89
N LEU A 75 16.90 13.12 -10.73
CA LEU A 75 18.24 13.51 -10.31
C LEU A 75 18.19 13.90 -8.82
N ARG A 76 18.87 13.12 -7.98
CA ARG A 76 18.93 13.34 -6.53
C ARG A 76 20.18 14.15 -6.18
N GLY A 77 19.98 15.33 -5.60
CA GLY A 77 21.04 16.25 -5.18
C GLY A 77 21.60 15.94 -3.78
N PRO A 78 22.72 16.59 -3.40
CA PRO A 78 23.44 16.32 -2.15
C PRO A 78 22.69 16.72 -0.86
N ASP A 79 21.66 17.55 -0.93
CA ASP A 79 20.90 18.04 0.25
C ASP A 79 19.43 17.57 0.28
N GLY A 80 19.13 16.48 -0.45
CA GLY A 80 17.76 15.99 -0.58
C GLY A 80 16.92 16.74 -1.62
N ASP A 81 17.54 17.66 -2.37
CA ASP A 81 16.95 18.25 -3.55
C ASP A 81 16.66 17.19 -4.61
N VAL A 82 15.51 17.32 -5.28
CA VAL A 82 15.08 16.39 -6.33
C VAL A 82 14.73 17.18 -7.58
N ALA A 83 15.49 16.95 -8.65
CA ALA A 83 15.16 17.45 -9.98
C ALA A 83 14.52 16.33 -10.81
N ILE A 84 13.48 16.68 -11.57
CA ILE A 84 12.74 15.76 -12.43
C ILE A 84 12.85 16.27 -13.86
N GLU A 85 13.54 15.53 -14.71
CA GLU A 85 13.66 15.82 -16.14
C GLU A 85 12.61 15.02 -16.92
N ILE A 86 11.86 15.68 -17.80
CA ILE A 86 10.80 15.03 -18.60
C ILE A 86 11.42 14.53 -19.90
N VAL A 87 11.29 13.23 -20.15
CA VAL A 87 11.83 12.59 -21.36
C VAL A 87 10.78 12.66 -22.47
N PRO A 88 11.11 13.22 -23.65
CA PRO A 88 10.19 13.26 -24.78
C PRO A 88 9.87 11.85 -25.28
N VAL A 89 8.59 11.47 -25.27
CA VAL A 89 8.14 10.21 -25.88
C VAL A 89 7.88 10.47 -27.36
N VAL A 90 8.66 9.84 -28.23
CA VAL A 90 8.35 9.80 -29.67
C VAL A 90 7.21 8.82 -29.87
N ILE A 91 5.98 9.34 -29.87
CA ILE A 91 4.83 8.56 -30.30
C ILE A 91 4.89 8.55 -31.83
N GLU A 92 5.41 7.46 -32.41
CA GLU A 92 5.21 7.18 -33.83
C GLU A 92 3.70 6.98 -34.04
N THR A 93 3.01 8.09 -34.34
CA THR A 93 1.67 8.03 -34.89
C THR A 93 1.83 7.44 -36.29
N PRO A 94 1.30 6.24 -36.60
CA PRO A 94 1.35 5.74 -37.96
C PRO A 94 0.63 6.74 -38.86
N ALA A 95 1.42 7.47 -39.65
CA ALA A 95 0.93 8.46 -40.57
C ALA A 95 0.12 7.74 -41.66
N ALA A 96 -1.20 7.91 -41.62
CA ALA A 96 -2.02 7.70 -42.81
C ALA A 96 -1.71 8.82 -43.80
N PRO A 97 -1.35 8.51 -45.07
CA PRO A 97 -1.03 9.55 -46.04
C PRO A 97 -2.32 10.26 -46.48
N VAL A 98 -2.53 11.50 -46.03
CA VAL A 98 -3.47 12.43 -46.66
C VAL A 98 -2.66 13.49 -47.40
N VAL A 99 -2.75 13.34 -48.71
CA VAL A 99 -2.41 14.26 -49.80
C VAL A 99 -2.63 15.74 -49.45
N THR A 100 -1.56 16.51 -49.61
CA THR A 100 -1.47 17.89 -50.15
C THR A 100 -2.21 19.03 -49.45
N GLY A 101 -1.43 20.00 -48.94
CA GLY A 101 -1.93 21.32 -48.55
C GLY A 101 -0.84 22.20 -47.93
N GLU A 102 0.00 22.79 -48.77
CA GLU A 102 0.93 23.88 -48.43
C GLU A 102 0.14 25.14 -48.02
N ALA A 103 0.48 25.78 -46.90
CA ALA A 103 0.36 27.24 -46.68
C ALA A 103 0.85 27.67 -45.28
N THR A 104 2.10 28.16 -45.23
CA THR A 104 2.47 29.53 -44.85
C THR A 104 1.62 30.29 -43.82
N THR A 105 2.25 30.60 -42.68
CA THR A 105 2.14 31.76 -41.76
C THR A 105 0.96 32.76 -41.90
N ALA A 106 0.32 33.09 -40.76
CA ALA A 106 0.05 34.46 -40.28
C ALA A 106 -0.74 34.40 -38.94
N THR A 107 -0.17 34.83 -37.81
CA THR A 107 -0.48 36.12 -37.14
C THR A 107 -1.89 36.64 -37.36
N THR A 108 -2.70 36.79 -36.30
CA THR A 108 -3.50 38.01 -36.02
C THR A 108 -3.99 38.01 -34.57
N THR A 109 -3.63 39.08 -33.88
CA THR A 109 -4.11 39.53 -32.57
C THR A 109 -5.54 40.06 -32.65
N ALA A 110 -6.42 39.75 -31.69
CA ALA A 110 -7.49 40.66 -31.28
C ALA A 110 -8.05 40.27 -29.90
N THR A 111 -7.85 41.18 -28.95
CA THR A 111 -8.47 41.22 -27.63
C THR A 111 -9.87 41.83 -27.73
N THR A 112 -10.87 41.21 -27.08
CA THR A 112 -11.96 41.97 -26.42
C THR A 112 -12.73 41.13 -25.40
N THR A 113 -12.92 41.76 -24.26
CA THR A 113 -13.57 41.37 -23.01
C THR A 113 -15.10 41.33 -23.14
N ALA A 114 -15.78 40.38 -22.50
CA ALA A 114 -17.13 40.56 -21.95
C ALA A 114 -17.52 39.46 -20.95
N THR A 115 -18.27 39.88 -19.95
CA THR A 115 -18.55 39.25 -18.65
C THR A 115 -19.79 38.33 -18.66
N ALA A 116 -19.69 37.24 -17.88
CA ALA A 116 -20.69 36.62 -16.99
C ALA A 116 -22.05 36.04 -17.50
N THR A 117 -22.27 34.75 -17.13
CA THR A 117 -23.40 34.22 -16.29
C THR A 117 -24.22 33.05 -16.88
N SER A 118 -24.15 31.89 -16.19
CA SER A 118 -25.16 30.82 -16.00
C SER A 118 -25.61 29.98 -17.25
N THR A 119 -25.94 28.69 -17.22
CA THR A 119 -26.27 27.72 -16.14
C THR A 119 -26.21 26.29 -16.72
N GLY A 120 -25.73 25.32 -15.93
CA GLY A 120 -26.21 23.92 -15.82
C GLY A 120 -26.00 22.92 -16.97
N THR A 121 -25.26 21.83 -16.71
CA THR A 121 -25.82 20.49 -16.35
C THR A 121 -24.69 19.46 -16.27
N ALA A 122 -24.72 18.62 -15.23
CA ALA A 122 -23.69 17.67 -14.83
C ALA A 122 -23.80 16.28 -15.49
N ALA A 123 -22.66 15.58 -15.63
CA ALA A 123 -22.50 14.12 -15.57
C ALA A 123 -20.98 13.79 -15.55
N ALA A 124 -20.35 13.59 -14.39
CA ALA A 124 -20.10 12.30 -13.73
C ALA A 124 -19.16 11.34 -14.50
N GLY A 125 -17.88 11.30 -14.10
CA GLY A 125 -16.90 10.29 -14.51
C GLY A 125 -15.86 10.13 -13.40
N GLY A 126 -15.92 9.01 -12.67
CA GLY A 126 -15.23 8.79 -11.40
C GLY A 126 -13.72 8.58 -11.52
N GLY A 127 -12.95 9.37 -10.78
CA GLY A 127 -11.61 9.03 -10.34
C GLY A 127 -11.67 8.62 -8.87
N GLY A 128 -11.49 7.33 -8.58
CA GLY A 128 -11.40 6.83 -7.21
C GLY A 128 -10.15 7.38 -6.52
N SER A 129 -10.35 8.27 -5.55
CA SER A 129 -9.32 8.69 -4.60
C SER A 129 -8.90 7.52 -3.71
N PRO A 130 -7.60 7.38 -3.33
CA PRO A 130 -7.24 6.52 -2.22
C PRO A 130 -7.74 7.16 -0.91
N SER A 131 -8.86 6.67 -0.39
CA SER A 131 -9.43 7.13 0.88
C SER A 131 -8.66 6.52 2.05
N CYS A 132 -7.83 7.32 2.71
CA CYS A 132 -7.36 7.01 4.06
C CYS A 132 -8.55 7.24 5.03
N PRO A 133 -8.91 6.29 5.90
CA PRO A 133 -10.06 6.47 6.80
C PRO A 133 -9.79 7.54 7.88
N PRO A 134 -10.83 8.28 8.33
CA PRO A 134 -10.66 9.36 9.31
C PRO A 134 -10.46 8.81 10.75
N PRO A 135 -9.71 9.51 11.62
CA PRO A 135 -9.56 9.16 13.02
C PRO A 135 -10.84 9.53 13.81
N TRP A 136 -11.41 8.58 14.55
CA TRP A 136 -12.56 8.83 15.43
C TRP A 136 -12.11 9.57 16.68
N GLY A 137 -12.85 10.61 17.05
CA GLY A 137 -12.73 11.34 18.32
C GLY A 137 -13.57 10.72 19.43
#